data_AF-A0A158DEA1-F1
#
_entry.id   AF-A0A158DEA1-F1
#
_cell.length_a   1.000
_cell.length_b   1.000
_cell.length_c   1.000
_cell.angle_alpha   90.00
_cell.angle_beta   90.00
_cell.angle_gamma   90.00
#
_symmetry.space_group_name_H-M   'P 1'
#
loop_
_entity.id
_entity.type
_entity.pdbx_description
1 polymer ?
#
loop_
_entity_poly.entity_id
_entity_poly.type
_entity_poly.pdbx_seq_one_letter_code
_entity_poly.pdbx_strand_id
1 'polypeptide(L)'
;MARVRVSCADLSVGVPLQFPIYSVSGDLLLGRGYVIQKQDQIDRLIEMKAFRHEMRGEYRGIQNGPVFGILNTNARTQSRESRSQGPVVTTFPAFTRGPEFFLLSVRRQEDVSFSVNFVGTLKGQSLLVTVPQCADAFQPGAEVKGKIVVGRYIYMFHSRVQARVLEPFDILHIDLPVQATRQIFRRHLRVDVDLNARVIRNDMTTAGFDATIVNLSIGGMGISVPEADLMVGEHFRISLRLPAGDGFGPSLMLTGIVRNASVRSAQHRVFGVELQGLSDQERASLQNYIFDIATSLNPAPN
;
A
#
# COMPACT_ATOMS: atom_id res chain seq x y z
N MET A 1 1.18 -22.70 2.41
CA MET A 1 1.90 -21.48 1.96
C MET A 1 2.43 -21.72 0.56
N ALA A 2 1.89 -21.04 -0.45
CA ALA A 2 2.37 -21.20 -1.83
C ALA A 2 3.73 -20.49 -1.97
N ARG A 3 4.74 -21.22 -2.45
CA ARG A 3 6.05 -20.66 -2.81
C ARG A 3 5.98 -20.18 -4.25
N VAL A 4 6.23 -18.90 -4.47
CA VAL A 4 6.26 -18.28 -5.80
C VAL A 4 7.69 -17.93 -6.10
N ARG A 5 8.19 -18.37 -7.25
CA ARG A 5 9.56 -18.03 -7.68
C ARG A 5 9.69 -16.53 -7.84
N VAL A 6 10.81 -16.00 -7.35
CA VAL A 6 11.16 -14.61 -7.55
C VAL A 6 11.69 -14.47 -8.98
N SER A 7 11.17 -13.49 -9.70
CA SER A 7 11.58 -13.18 -11.07
C SER A 7 12.26 -11.81 -11.15
N CYS A 8 12.92 -11.48 -12.26
CA CYS A 8 13.51 -10.15 -12.45
C CYS A 8 12.48 -9.01 -12.38
N ALA A 9 11.19 -9.31 -12.58
CA ALA A 9 10.08 -8.37 -12.40
C ALA A 9 9.85 -7.95 -10.94
N ASP A 10 10.26 -8.81 -10.02
CA ASP A 10 9.97 -8.73 -8.60
C ASP A 10 11.09 -7.99 -7.83
N LEU A 11 12.22 -7.77 -8.50
CA LEU A 11 13.46 -7.24 -7.94
C LEU A 11 13.91 -6.04 -8.76
N SER A 12 14.38 -5.00 -8.10
CA SER A 12 14.96 -3.84 -8.78
C SER A 12 16.12 -3.30 -7.97
N VAL A 13 17.16 -2.90 -8.68
CA VAL A 13 18.34 -2.27 -8.06
C VAL A 13 17.92 -0.93 -7.46
N GLY A 14 18.32 -0.68 -6.21
CA GLY A 14 17.99 0.54 -5.47
C GLY A 14 16.58 0.57 -4.89
N VAL A 15 15.76 -0.46 -5.12
CA VAL A 15 14.38 -0.56 -4.59
C VAL A 15 14.34 -1.62 -3.49
N PRO A 16 13.79 -1.32 -2.30
CA PRO A 16 13.67 -2.27 -1.21
C PRO A 16 12.65 -3.36 -1.54
N LEU A 17 13.00 -4.58 -1.15
CA LEU A 17 12.14 -5.73 -1.33
C LEU A 17 10.83 -5.60 -0.56
N GLN A 18 9.72 -5.75 -1.26
CA GLN A 18 8.37 -5.67 -0.67
C GLN A 18 7.96 -6.94 0.10
N PHE A 19 8.73 -8.01 -0.06
CA PHE A 19 8.54 -9.33 0.56
C PHE A 19 9.92 -9.95 0.86
N PRO A 20 10.02 -10.84 1.87
CA PRO A 20 11.23 -11.61 2.10
C PRO A 20 11.48 -12.64 0.97
N ILE A 21 12.75 -12.93 0.71
CA ILE A 21 13.23 -13.89 -0.29
C ILE A 21 13.96 -15.03 0.41
N TYR A 22 13.67 -16.26 -0.01
CA TYR A 22 14.18 -17.49 0.57
C TYR A 22 14.88 -18.36 -0.47
N SER A 23 15.84 -19.17 -0.02
CA SER A 23 16.52 -20.18 -0.84
C SER A 23 15.60 -21.37 -1.12
N VAL A 24 15.94 -22.22 -2.09
CA VAL A 24 15.20 -23.46 -2.37
C VAL A 24 15.05 -24.36 -1.12
N SER A 25 16.05 -24.36 -0.23
CA SER A 25 16.05 -25.09 1.05
C SER A 25 15.11 -24.47 2.11
N GLY A 26 14.66 -23.23 1.93
CA GLY A 26 13.77 -22.53 2.87
C GLY A 26 14.47 -21.56 3.81
N ASP A 27 15.77 -21.36 3.65
CA ASP A 27 16.55 -20.41 4.44
C ASP A 27 16.27 -18.98 3.96
N LEU A 28 16.17 -18.04 4.89
CA LEU A 28 15.98 -16.63 4.55
C LEU A 28 17.26 -16.08 3.90
N LEU A 29 17.17 -15.73 2.62
CA LEU A 29 18.28 -15.11 1.90
C LEU A 29 18.29 -13.61 2.12
N LEU A 30 17.14 -12.95 1.91
CA LEU A 30 17.01 -11.50 2.04
C LEU A 30 15.70 -11.15 2.76
N GLY A 31 15.81 -10.33 3.79
CA GLY A 31 14.65 -9.80 4.51
C GLY A 31 13.85 -8.80 3.68
N ARG A 32 12.57 -8.64 4.02
CA ARG A 32 11.76 -7.53 3.52
C ARG A 32 12.43 -6.20 3.88
N GLY A 33 12.46 -5.25 2.95
CA GLY A 33 13.12 -3.96 3.13
C GLY A 33 14.59 -3.94 2.71
N TYR A 34 15.21 -5.09 2.44
CA TYR A 34 16.57 -5.17 1.92
C TYR A 34 16.65 -4.51 0.53
N VAL A 35 17.68 -3.70 0.29
CA VAL A 35 17.89 -2.99 -0.98
C VAL A 35 18.97 -3.72 -1.77
N ILE A 36 18.61 -4.21 -2.95
CA ILE A 36 19.57 -4.83 -3.87
C ILE A 36 20.37 -3.71 -4.54
N GLN A 37 21.70 -3.76 -4.44
CA GLN A 37 22.58 -2.66 -4.83
C GLN A 37 23.15 -2.81 -6.24
N LYS A 38 23.23 -4.04 -6.76
CA LYS A 38 23.83 -4.34 -8.07
C LYS A 38 22.99 -5.33 -8.85
N GLN A 39 23.01 -5.22 -10.18
CA GLN A 39 22.27 -6.11 -11.07
C GLN A 39 22.73 -7.57 -10.93
N ASP A 40 24.04 -7.81 -10.78
CA ASP A 40 24.61 -9.14 -10.54
C ASP A 40 24.02 -9.87 -9.32
N GLN A 41 23.52 -9.13 -8.32
CA GLN A 41 22.87 -9.72 -7.15
C GLN A 41 21.46 -10.23 -7.49
N ILE A 42 20.75 -9.55 -8.39
CA ILE A 42 19.47 -10.02 -8.92
C ILE A 42 19.72 -11.30 -9.71
N ASP A 43 20.71 -11.29 -10.62
CA ASP A 43 21.02 -12.42 -11.48
C ASP A 43 21.35 -13.69 -10.67
N ARG A 44 22.13 -13.54 -9.57
CA ARG A 44 22.40 -14.64 -8.63
C ARG A 44 21.16 -15.15 -7.91
N LEU A 45 20.24 -14.28 -7.48
CA LEU A 45 18.99 -14.70 -6.82
C LEU A 45 18.09 -15.50 -7.77
N ILE A 46 18.10 -15.13 -9.06
CA ILE A 46 17.36 -15.82 -10.12
C ILE A 46 18.01 -17.17 -10.43
N GLU A 47 19.34 -17.22 -10.57
CA GLU A 47 20.10 -18.44 -10.79
C GLU A 47 19.90 -19.45 -9.64
N MET A 48 19.86 -18.95 -8.40
CA MET A 48 19.57 -19.74 -7.20
C MET A 48 18.11 -20.19 -7.07
N LYS A 49 17.22 -19.85 -8.02
CA LYS A 49 15.78 -20.16 -8.02
C LYS A 49 15.10 -19.75 -6.71
N ALA A 50 15.48 -18.59 -6.17
CA ALA A 50 14.95 -18.08 -4.91
C ALA A 50 13.42 -17.89 -5.00
N PHE A 51 12.75 -18.04 -3.86
CA PHE A 51 11.29 -17.94 -3.79
C PHE A 51 10.83 -16.93 -2.73
N ARG A 52 9.66 -16.35 -2.97
CA ARG A 52 8.88 -15.60 -2.00
C ARG A 52 7.65 -16.41 -1.59
N HIS A 53 7.04 -16.05 -0.49
CA HIS A 53 5.72 -16.56 -0.16
C HIS A 53 4.64 -15.71 -0.84
N GLU A 54 3.68 -16.38 -1.49
CA GLU A 54 2.50 -15.72 -2.03
C GLU A 54 1.69 -15.15 -0.87
N MET A 55 1.44 -13.84 -0.87
CA MET A 55 0.43 -13.23 -0.01
C MET A 55 -0.96 -13.57 -0.57
N ARG A 56 -1.33 -14.86 -0.55
CA ARG A 56 -2.74 -15.27 -0.54
C ARG A 56 -3.34 -14.82 0.78
N GLY A 57 -4.59 -14.37 0.75
CA GLY A 57 -5.33 -13.92 1.93
C GLY A 57 -5.46 -14.99 3.01
N GLU A 58 -4.40 -15.21 3.78
CA GLU A 58 -4.40 -15.90 5.06
C GLU A 58 -4.05 -14.87 6.13
N TYR A 59 -5.04 -14.06 6.51
CA TYR A 59 -5.17 -13.74 7.94
C TYR A 59 -5.61 -15.02 8.64
N ARG A 60 -4.68 -15.97 8.80
CA ARG A 60 -4.77 -16.92 9.89
C ARG A 60 -4.25 -16.17 11.11
N GLY A 61 -5.16 -15.83 12.00
CA GLY A 61 -4.82 -15.40 13.33
C GLY A 61 -3.80 -16.39 13.90
N ILE A 62 -2.60 -15.91 14.16
CA ILE A 62 -1.66 -16.63 15.01
C ILE A 62 -2.24 -16.49 16.42
N GLN A 63 -2.94 -17.53 16.85
CA GLN A 63 -3.20 -17.77 18.27
C GLN A 63 -1.89 -18.23 18.94
N ASN A 64 -1.75 -17.85 20.22
CA ASN A 64 -0.67 -18.07 21.21
C ASN A 64 0.13 -16.78 21.47
N GLY A 65 0.02 -16.01 22.56
CA GLY A 65 -0.70 -15.98 23.85
C GLY A 65 -0.21 -14.70 24.60
N PRO A 66 -0.52 -14.38 25.88
CA PRO A 66 -1.32 -15.10 26.87
C PRO A 66 -2.63 -14.38 27.24
N VAL A 67 -3.42 -15.11 28.01
CA VAL A 67 -4.70 -14.76 28.64
C VAL A 67 -4.56 -13.50 29.52
N PHE A 68 -5.43 -12.52 29.30
CA PHE A 68 -5.93 -11.66 30.37
C PHE A 68 -7.46 -11.66 30.32
N GLY A 69 -8.06 -12.37 31.28
CA GLY A 69 -9.44 -12.13 31.68
C GLY A 69 -9.57 -10.69 32.18
N ILE A 70 -10.74 -10.09 32.02
CA ILE A 70 -11.74 -9.78 33.07
C ILE A 70 -12.34 -8.45 32.54
N LEU A 71 -13.63 -8.12 32.45
CA LEU A 71 -14.88 -8.53 33.08
C LEU A 71 -16.02 -8.11 32.13
N ASN A 72 -17.09 -8.90 32.11
CA ASN A 72 -18.38 -8.52 31.53
C ASN A 72 -19.02 -7.40 32.35
N THR A 73 -19.46 -6.32 31.70
CA THR A 73 -20.63 -5.55 32.15
C THR A 73 -21.52 -5.23 30.96
N ASN A 74 -22.76 -5.67 31.08
CA ASN A 74 -23.82 -5.62 30.08
C ASN A 74 -24.19 -4.18 29.71
N ALA A 75 -24.10 -3.83 28.43
CA ALA A 75 -24.96 -2.84 27.82
C ALA A 75 -25.29 -3.29 26.39
N ARG A 76 -26.54 -3.74 26.21
CA ARG A 76 -27.13 -4.11 24.93
C ARG A 76 -26.95 -2.96 23.94
N THR A 77 -26.08 -3.13 22.95
CA THR A 77 -26.20 -2.42 21.67
C THR A 77 -26.03 -3.45 20.57
N GLN A 78 -27.06 -3.50 19.73
CA GLN A 78 -27.29 -4.48 18.67
C GLN A 78 -26.03 -4.76 17.86
N SER A 79 -25.73 -6.04 17.74
CA SER A 79 -24.85 -6.64 16.74
C SER A 79 -25.29 -6.21 15.34
N ARG A 80 -24.76 -5.09 14.85
CA ARG A 80 -24.68 -4.84 13.42
C ARG A 80 -23.57 -5.73 12.87
N GLU A 81 -23.98 -6.92 12.44
CA GLU A 81 -23.22 -7.78 11.54
C GLU A 81 -22.50 -6.92 10.51
N SER A 82 -21.17 -6.87 10.62
CA SER A 82 -20.33 -6.32 9.56
C SER A 82 -20.41 -7.31 8.40
N ARG A 83 -21.44 -7.21 7.56
CA ARG A 83 -21.50 -7.93 6.28
C ARG A 83 -20.23 -7.58 5.51
N SER A 84 -19.26 -8.49 5.50
CA SER A 84 -18.17 -8.51 4.55
C SER A 84 -18.80 -8.70 3.18
N GLN A 85 -19.19 -7.60 2.54
CA GLN A 85 -19.68 -7.63 1.16
C GLN A 85 -18.56 -8.22 0.31
N GLY A 86 -18.83 -9.40 -0.26
CA GLY A 86 -17.93 -10.08 -1.16
C GLY A 86 -17.64 -9.26 -2.42
N PRO A 87 -16.84 -9.80 -3.35
CA PRO A 87 -16.54 -9.12 -4.60
C PRO A 87 -17.82 -8.80 -5.38
N VAL A 88 -17.97 -7.55 -5.84
CA VAL A 88 -19.14 -7.08 -6.61
C VAL A 88 -18.71 -6.67 -8.01
N VAL A 89 -19.35 -7.21 -9.04
CA VAL A 89 -19.12 -6.79 -10.43
C VAL A 89 -19.66 -5.37 -10.64
N THR A 90 -18.88 -4.51 -11.27
CA THR A 90 -19.20 -3.11 -11.52
C THR A 90 -18.56 -2.63 -12.83
N THR A 91 -18.94 -1.46 -13.31
CA THR A 91 -18.26 -0.80 -14.43
C THR A 91 -16.85 -0.39 -14.01
N PHE A 92 -15.90 -0.42 -14.95
CA PHE A 92 -14.56 0.08 -14.68
C PHE A 92 -14.61 1.56 -14.24
N PRO A 93 -13.97 1.92 -13.11
CA PRO A 93 -14.06 3.26 -12.57
C PRO A 93 -13.33 4.30 -13.42
N ALA A 94 -13.87 5.51 -13.49
CA ALA A 94 -13.13 6.70 -13.90
C ALA A 94 -12.32 7.23 -12.70
N PHE A 95 -11.11 7.74 -12.95
CA PHE A 95 -10.22 8.24 -11.89
C PHE A 95 -9.98 9.75 -12.07
N THR A 96 -10.22 10.54 -11.03
CA THR A 96 -9.93 11.98 -11.03
C THR A 96 -8.48 12.28 -10.65
N ARG A 97 -7.89 11.47 -9.74
CA ARG A 97 -6.51 11.66 -9.22
C ARG A 97 -5.58 10.48 -9.53
N GLY A 98 -5.97 9.61 -10.45
CA GLY A 98 -5.30 8.34 -10.70
C GLY A 98 -5.43 7.37 -9.51
N PRO A 99 -4.96 6.13 -9.67
CA PRO A 99 -4.96 5.14 -8.60
C PRO A 99 -3.74 5.27 -7.67
N GLU A 100 -3.91 4.85 -6.42
CA GLU A 100 -2.82 4.83 -5.44
C GLU A 100 -1.82 3.70 -5.72
N PHE A 101 -2.30 2.63 -6.34
CA PHE A 101 -1.51 1.45 -6.64
C PHE A 101 -2.10 0.71 -7.84
N PHE A 102 -1.24 0.21 -8.73
CA PHE A 102 -1.63 -0.53 -9.91
C PHE A 102 -0.65 -1.68 -10.17
N LEU A 103 -1.17 -2.90 -10.15
CA LEU A 103 -0.48 -4.11 -10.62
C LEU A 103 -1.08 -4.60 -11.93
N LEU A 104 -0.21 -5.07 -12.82
CA LEU A 104 -0.57 -5.84 -14.00
C LEU A 104 0.13 -7.20 -14.00
N SER A 105 -0.63 -8.25 -14.31
CA SER A 105 -0.10 -9.59 -14.49
C SER A 105 -0.40 -10.07 -15.91
N VAL A 106 0.59 -10.64 -16.59
CA VAL A 106 0.36 -11.30 -17.88
C VAL A 106 -0.14 -12.71 -17.61
N ARG A 107 -1.23 -13.12 -18.28
CA ARG A 107 -1.79 -14.47 -18.11
C ARG A 107 -0.83 -15.49 -18.74
N ARG A 108 -0.03 -16.17 -17.92
CA ARG A 108 0.87 -17.27 -18.30
C ARG A 108 0.72 -18.43 -17.32
N GLN A 109 1.52 -19.49 -17.48
CA GLN A 109 1.52 -20.65 -16.60
C GLN A 109 1.84 -20.28 -15.13
N GLU A 110 2.64 -19.24 -14.93
CA GLU A 110 2.82 -18.52 -13.65
C GLU A 110 2.49 -17.04 -13.87
N ASP A 111 1.48 -16.51 -13.17
CA ASP A 111 1.06 -15.11 -13.27
C ASP A 111 2.07 -14.21 -12.52
N VAL A 112 3.11 -13.73 -13.21
CA VAL A 112 4.02 -12.71 -12.67
C VAL A 112 3.32 -11.35 -12.67
N SER A 113 3.40 -10.63 -11.56
CA SER A 113 2.74 -9.32 -11.38
C SER A 113 3.77 -8.20 -11.32
N PHE A 114 3.53 -7.14 -12.09
CA PHE A 114 4.40 -5.97 -12.23
C PHE A 114 3.69 -4.76 -11.65
N SER A 115 4.40 -3.96 -10.84
CA SER A 115 3.93 -2.63 -10.46
C SER A 115 4.07 -1.70 -11.65
N VAL A 116 2.99 -1.01 -12.00
CA VAL A 116 2.94 -0.10 -13.15
C VAL A 116 2.47 1.27 -12.70
N ASN A 117 2.89 2.31 -13.41
CA ASN A 117 2.40 3.66 -13.12
C ASN A 117 1.27 4.01 -14.07
N PHE A 118 0.18 4.52 -13.51
CA PHE A 118 -0.93 5.04 -14.30
C PHE A 118 -0.52 6.34 -14.97
N VAL A 119 -0.72 6.42 -16.29
CA VAL A 119 -0.50 7.65 -17.08
C VAL A 119 -1.83 8.34 -17.34
N GLY A 120 -2.85 7.59 -17.73
CA GLY A 120 -4.15 8.16 -18.09
C GLY A 120 -5.10 7.19 -18.75
N THR A 121 -6.23 7.73 -19.21
CA THR A 121 -7.21 7.00 -20.01
C THR A 121 -7.54 7.78 -21.27
N LEU A 122 -7.51 7.10 -22.42
CA LEU A 122 -8.09 7.59 -23.67
C LEU A 122 -9.54 7.11 -23.71
N LYS A 123 -10.48 8.05 -23.70
CA LYS A 123 -11.92 7.77 -23.57
C LYS A 123 -12.39 6.74 -24.59
N GLY A 124 -12.89 5.60 -24.10
CA GLY A 124 -13.41 4.51 -24.92
C GLY A 124 -12.36 3.70 -25.69
N GLN A 125 -11.07 3.98 -25.51
CA GLN A 125 -10.01 3.37 -26.32
C GLN A 125 -9.03 2.58 -25.47
N SER A 126 -8.32 3.24 -24.56
CA SER A 126 -7.24 2.58 -23.83
C SER A 126 -6.97 3.15 -22.44
N LEU A 127 -6.44 2.27 -21.60
CA LEU A 127 -5.78 2.58 -20.35
C LEU A 127 -4.27 2.64 -20.61
N LEU A 128 -3.65 3.77 -20.25
CA LEU A 128 -2.23 4.02 -20.48
C LEU A 128 -1.44 3.85 -19.19
N VAL A 129 -0.38 3.04 -19.24
CA VAL A 129 0.52 2.83 -18.11
C VAL A 129 1.98 2.80 -18.56
N THR A 130 2.91 3.11 -17.65
CA THR A 130 4.32 2.78 -17.84
C THR A 130 4.66 1.49 -17.12
N VAL A 131 5.50 0.65 -17.73
CA VAL A 131 5.98 -0.60 -17.15
C VAL A 131 7.47 -0.50 -16.77
N PRO A 132 7.95 -1.27 -15.79
CA PRO A 132 9.39 -1.34 -15.51
C PRO A 132 10.15 -1.98 -16.68
N GLN A 133 11.43 -1.63 -16.85
CA GLN A 133 12.25 -2.04 -18.01
C GLN A 133 12.34 -3.57 -18.22
N CYS A 134 12.18 -4.38 -17.17
CA CYS A 134 12.22 -5.85 -17.23
C CYS A 134 10.87 -6.50 -17.63
N ALA A 135 9.91 -5.73 -18.12
CA ALA A 135 8.54 -6.17 -18.37
C ALA A 135 8.28 -6.60 -19.83
N ASP A 136 9.21 -7.36 -20.44
CA ASP A 136 9.11 -7.82 -21.84
C ASP A 136 7.92 -8.75 -22.12
N ALA A 137 7.25 -9.23 -21.07
CA ALA A 137 6.09 -10.08 -21.18
C ALA A 137 4.85 -9.36 -21.74
N PHE A 138 4.78 -8.02 -21.69
CA PHE A 138 3.64 -7.22 -22.14
C PHE A 138 3.73 -6.89 -23.64
N GLN A 139 3.61 -7.94 -24.47
CA GLN A 139 3.55 -7.79 -25.92
C GLN A 139 2.12 -7.53 -26.40
N PRO A 140 1.92 -6.85 -27.55
CA PRO A 140 0.61 -6.71 -28.19
C PRO A 140 -0.13 -8.05 -28.29
N GLY A 141 -1.41 -8.06 -27.94
CA GLY A 141 -2.25 -9.25 -27.89
C GLY A 141 -2.17 -10.04 -26.58
N ALA A 142 -1.23 -9.76 -25.68
CA ALA A 142 -1.13 -10.45 -24.40
C ALA A 142 -2.35 -10.16 -23.51
N GLU A 143 -2.97 -11.21 -22.97
CA GLU A 143 -4.01 -11.08 -21.96
C GLU A 143 -3.41 -10.67 -20.62
N VAL A 144 -4.03 -9.69 -19.98
CA VAL A 144 -3.59 -9.14 -18.70
C VAL A 144 -4.70 -9.15 -17.66
N LYS A 145 -4.29 -9.33 -16.41
CA LYS A 145 -5.12 -9.10 -15.23
C LYS A 145 -4.61 -7.86 -14.51
N GLY A 146 -5.50 -6.92 -14.23
CA GLY A 146 -5.15 -5.71 -13.49
C GLY A 146 -5.74 -5.71 -12.09
N LYS A 147 -4.97 -5.17 -11.14
CA LYS A 147 -5.43 -4.84 -9.78
C LYS A 147 -5.12 -3.38 -9.49
N ILE A 148 -6.15 -2.60 -9.22
CA ILE A 148 -6.03 -1.16 -8.96
C ILE A 148 -6.64 -0.84 -7.60
N VAL A 149 -5.92 -0.08 -6.78
CA VAL A 149 -6.44 0.43 -5.50
C VAL A 149 -6.80 1.90 -5.64
N VAL A 150 -8.05 2.22 -5.31
CA VAL A 150 -8.57 3.59 -5.26
C VAL A 150 -9.35 3.78 -3.97
N GLY A 151 -8.81 4.64 -3.09
CA GLY A 151 -9.39 4.94 -1.79
C GLY A 151 -9.53 3.67 -0.95
N ARG A 152 -10.77 3.19 -0.80
CA ARG A 152 -11.11 2.01 0.00
C ARG A 152 -11.24 0.72 -0.79
N TYR A 153 -11.28 0.81 -2.11
CA TYR A 153 -11.62 -0.31 -2.96
C TYR A 153 -10.42 -0.80 -3.75
N ILE A 154 -10.39 -2.10 -3.98
CA ILE A 154 -9.58 -2.71 -5.02
C ILE A 154 -10.50 -3.12 -6.16
N TYR A 155 -10.07 -2.79 -7.38
CA TYR A 155 -10.73 -3.16 -8.63
C TYR A 155 -9.85 -4.18 -9.33
N MET A 156 -10.46 -5.29 -9.72
CA MET A 156 -9.82 -6.39 -10.44
C MET A 156 -10.47 -6.51 -11.80
N PHE A 157 -9.68 -6.52 -12.87
CA PHE A 157 -10.20 -6.59 -14.23
C PHE A 157 -9.33 -7.47 -15.11
N HIS A 158 -9.90 -7.88 -16.24
CA HIS A 158 -9.20 -8.55 -17.32
C HIS A 158 -9.19 -7.62 -18.53
N SER A 159 -8.09 -7.62 -19.26
CA SER A 159 -7.95 -6.84 -20.49
C SER A 159 -6.87 -7.45 -21.39
N ARG A 160 -6.51 -6.75 -22.46
CA ARG A 160 -5.47 -7.14 -23.41
C ARG A 160 -4.57 -5.96 -23.74
N VAL A 161 -3.30 -6.23 -23.97
CA VAL A 161 -2.36 -5.24 -24.50
C VAL A 161 -2.72 -4.95 -25.96
N GLN A 162 -3.01 -3.70 -26.28
CA GLN A 162 -3.21 -3.22 -27.66
C GLN A 162 -1.86 -2.95 -28.35
N ALA A 163 -0.99 -2.19 -27.67
CA ALA A 163 0.30 -1.76 -28.20
C ALA A 163 1.28 -1.46 -27.07
N ARG A 164 2.58 -1.46 -27.39
CA ARG A 164 3.66 -0.96 -26.54
C ARG A 164 4.49 0.01 -27.37
N VAL A 165 4.61 1.23 -26.88
CA VAL A 165 5.37 2.31 -27.51
C VAL A 165 6.58 2.56 -26.63
N LEU A 166 7.80 2.39 -27.16
CA LEU A 166 9.03 2.49 -26.36
C LEU A 166 9.62 3.91 -26.30
N GLU A 167 9.32 4.74 -27.30
CA GLU A 167 9.89 6.07 -27.49
C GLU A 167 8.78 7.14 -27.50
N PRO A 168 8.93 8.28 -26.79
CA PRO A 168 10.07 8.66 -25.94
C PRO A 168 10.07 7.97 -24.56
N PHE A 169 8.98 7.29 -24.20
CA PHE A 169 8.84 6.56 -22.93
C PHE A 169 8.12 5.24 -23.19
N ASP A 170 8.45 4.22 -22.39
CA ASP A 170 7.82 2.89 -22.46
C ASP A 170 6.38 2.93 -21.93
N ILE A 171 5.44 3.16 -22.84
CA ILE A 171 4.00 3.25 -22.60
C ILE A 171 3.31 2.01 -23.15
N LEU A 172 2.54 1.37 -22.28
CA LEU A 172 1.66 0.26 -22.61
C LEU A 172 0.23 0.77 -22.80
N HIS A 173 -0.32 0.50 -23.98
CA HIS A 173 -1.74 0.69 -24.29
C HIS A 173 -2.50 -0.60 -23.99
N ILE A 174 -3.44 -0.53 -23.06
CA ILE A 174 -4.29 -1.66 -22.66
C ILE A 174 -5.71 -1.35 -23.07
N ASP A 175 -6.45 -2.32 -23.62
CA ASP A 175 -7.88 -2.18 -23.91
C ASP A 175 -8.59 -1.60 -22.67
N LEU A 176 -9.38 -0.54 -22.84
CA LEU A 176 -10.08 0.07 -21.70
C LEU A 176 -11.09 -0.96 -21.14
N PRO A 177 -10.94 -1.42 -19.88
CA PRO A 177 -11.83 -2.43 -19.35
C PRO A 177 -13.26 -1.87 -19.25
N VAL A 178 -14.25 -2.67 -19.63
CA VAL A 178 -15.67 -2.27 -19.48
C VAL A 178 -16.18 -2.61 -18.08
N GLN A 179 -15.76 -3.77 -17.55
CA GLN A 179 -16.17 -4.28 -16.26
C GLN A 179 -14.98 -4.56 -15.35
N ALA A 180 -15.20 -4.43 -14.05
CA ALA A 180 -14.26 -4.81 -13.01
C ALA A 180 -15.00 -5.42 -11.83
N THR A 181 -14.32 -6.29 -11.10
CA THR A 181 -14.77 -6.76 -9.80
C THR A 181 -14.23 -5.83 -8.72
N ARG A 182 -15.12 -5.22 -7.95
CA ARG A 182 -14.78 -4.31 -6.85
C ARG A 182 -14.90 -5.03 -5.51
N GLN A 183 -13.90 -4.85 -4.65
CA GLN A 183 -13.92 -5.35 -3.28
C GLN A 183 -13.42 -4.28 -2.30
N ILE A 184 -13.94 -4.28 -1.08
CA ILE A 184 -13.38 -3.47 0.00
C ILE A 184 -11.97 -3.99 0.33
N PHE A 185 -10.96 -3.17 0.04
CA PHE A 185 -9.56 -3.46 0.34
C PHE A 185 -9.14 -2.85 1.67
N ARG A 186 -9.75 -1.71 2.03
CA ARG A 186 -9.45 -0.99 3.28
C ARG A 186 -10.73 -0.70 4.04
N ARG A 187 -10.66 -0.89 5.36
CA ARG A 187 -11.77 -0.58 6.28
C ARG A 187 -12.06 0.91 6.35
N HIS A 188 -11.03 1.74 6.21
CA HIS A 188 -11.10 3.19 6.41
C HIS A 188 -10.57 3.95 5.20
N LEU A 189 -11.14 5.14 4.98
CA LEU A 189 -10.66 6.08 3.98
C LEU A 189 -9.28 6.59 4.39
N ARG A 190 -8.39 6.75 3.41
CA ARG A 190 -7.11 7.43 3.56
C ARG A 190 -7.17 8.73 2.76
N VAL A 191 -6.63 9.78 3.34
CA VAL A 191 -6.42 11.07 2.67
C VAL A 191 -4.93 11.35 2.62
N ASP A 192 -4.48 11.88 1.49
CA ASP A 192 -3.11 12.38 1.36
C ASP A 192 -3.01 13.71 2.10
N VAL A 193 -1.93 13.86 2.87
CA VAL A 193 -1.71 15.01 3.74
C VAL A 193 -0.23 15.36 3.75
N ASP A 194 0.09 16.57 4.21
CA ASP A 194 1.46 16.99 4.49
C ASP A 194 1.45 17.64 5.88
N LEU A 195 1.66 16.82 6.91
CA LEU A 195 1.59 17.26 8.30
C LEU A 195 2.91 17.02 9.02
N ASN A 196 3.42 18.08 9.64
CA ASN A 196 4.56 17.97 10.55
C ASN A 196 4.18 17.16 11.79
N ALA A 197 5.05 16.24 12.15
CA ALA A 197 4.91 15.39 13.31
C ALA A 197 6.27 15.12 13.96
N ARG A 198 6.25 14.63 15.19
CA ARG A 198 7.46 14.24 15.91
C ARG A 198 7.31 12.82 16.44
N VAL A 199 8.24 11.94 16.06
CA VAL A 199 8.28 10.55 16.50
C VAL A 199 9.11 10.45 17.77
N ILE A 200 8.54 9.87 18.82
CA ILE A 200 9.11 9.70 20.15
C ILE A 200 9.22 8.19 20.42
N ARG A 201 10.45 7.68 20.37
CA ARG A 201 10.76 6.28 20.71
C ARG A 201 10.90 6.09 22.21
N ASN A 202 10.76 4.84 22.65
CA ASN A 202 10.89 4.46 24.06
C ASN A 202 12.35 4.50 24.56
N ASP A 203 13.33 4.38 23.66
CA ASP A 203 14.77 4.35 23.96
C ASP A 203 15.43 5.74 24.01
N MET A 204 14.71 6.79 23.62
CA MET A 204 15.25 8.14 23.53
C MET A 204 14.84 9.00 24.73
N THR A 205 15.83 9.33 25.55
CA THR A 205 16.04 10.59 26.29
C THR A 205 14.83 11.51 26.45
N THR A 206 14.57 12.32 25.41
CA THR A 206 13.46 13.30 25.39
C THR A 206 13.21 13.95 24.02
N ALA A 207 14.23 14.06 23.15
CA ALA A 207 14.06 14.66 21.83
C ALA A 207 13.79 13.57 20.80
N GLY A 208 12.51 13.26 20.58
CA GLY A 208 12.10 12.52 19.38
C GLY A 208 12.62 13.19 18.09
N PHE A 209 12.49 12.54 16.95
CA PHE A 209 12.92 13.10 15.65
C PHE A 209 11.72 13.56 14.82
N ASP A 210 11.99 14.49 13.90
CA ASP A 210 10.96 15.07 13.04
C ASP A 210 10.54 14.08 11.95
N ALA A 211 9.25 14.10 11.63
CA ALA A 211 8.64 13.27 10.60
C ALA A 211 7.54 14.04 9.89
N THR A 212 7.27 13.65 8.65
CA THR A 212 6.14 14.18 7.87
C THR A 212 5.11 13.08 7.70
N ILE A 213 3.87 13.32 8.11
CA ILE A 213 2.77 12.42 7.80
C ILE A 213 2.34 12.72 6.37
N VAL A 214 2.41 11.71 5.50
CA VAL A 214 2.13 11.80 4.06
C VAL A 214 0.76 11.26 3.67
N ASN A 215 0.18 10.39 4.51
CA ASN A 215 -1.22 9.99 4.40
C ASN A 215 -1.79 9.63 5.77
N LEU A 216 -3.10 9.78 5.91
CA LEU A 216 -3.79 9.60 7.19
C LEU A 216 -5.11 8.86 7.03
N SER A 217 -5.40 7.96 7.97
CA SER A 217 -6.70 7.33 8.19
C SER A 217 -6.96 7.19 9.68
N ILE A 218 -8.21 6.86 10.05
CA ILE A 218 -8.57 6.61 11.45
C ILE A 218 -7.83 5.41 12.08
N GLY A 219 -7.24 4.51 11.28
CA GLY A 219 -6.57 3.30 11.76
C GLY A 219 -5.06 3.28 11.53
N GLY A 220 -4.50 4.31 10.92
CA GLY A 220 -3.12 4.26 10.46
C GLY A 220 -2.70 5.51 9.71
N MET A 221 -1.39 5.68 9.55
CA MET A 221 -0.78 6.78 8.82
C MET A 221 0.47 6.32 8.07
N GLY A 222 0.83 7.05 7.03
CA GLY A 222 2.11 6.95 6.37
C GLY A 222 3.00 8.06 6.88
N ILE A 223 4.21 7.72 7.34
CA ILE A 223 5.19 8.71 7.80
C ILE A 223 6.44 8.64 6.95
N SER A 224 6.92 9.80 6.52
CA SER A 224 8.24 9.99 5.94
C SER A 224 9.20 10.47 7.02
N VAL A 225 10.34 9.81 7.13
CA VAL A 225 11.37 10.14 8.12
C VAL A 225 12.70 10.33 7.38
N PRO A 226 13.25 11.55 7.33
CA PRO A 226 14.48 11.80 6.57
C PRO A 226 15.75 11.24 7.23
N GLU A 227 15.86 11.37 8.55
CA GLU A 227 17.14 11.18 9.27
C GLU A 227 17.20 9.91 10.13
N ALA A 228 16.11 9.14 10.21
CA ALA A 228 16.03 7.94 11.04
C ALA A 228 15.37 6.77 10.32
N ASP A 229 15.84 5.56 10.62
CA ASP A 229 15.27 4.32 10.11
C ASP A 229 14.40 3.67 11.18
N LEU A 230 13.22 3.20 10.78
CA LEU A 230 12.24 2.55 11.65
C LEU A 230 12.12 1.08 11.27
N MET A 231 12.06 0.20 12.26
CA MET A 231 11.94 -1.24 12.01
C MET A 231 10.47 -1.67 11.94
N VAL A 232 10.14 -2.60 11.03
CA VAL A 232 8.82 -3.22 11.03
C VAL A 232 8.59 -3.95 12.36
N GLY A 233 7.47 -3.68 13.01
CA GLY A 233 7.14 -4.16 14.36
C GLY A 233 7.53 -3.19 15.48
N GLU A 234 8.28 -2.12 15.18
CA GLU A 234 8.68 -1.13 16.18
C GLU A 234 7.47 -0.33 16.69
N HIS A 235 7.43 -0.10 18.01
CA HIS A 235 6.43 0.70 18.71
C HIS A 235 7.00 2.07 19.08
N PHE A 236 6.21 3.11 18.85
CA PHE A 236 6.58 4.48 19.22
C PHE A 236 5.34 5.34 19.47
N ARG A 237 5.55 6.54 20.02
CA ARG A 237 4.53 7.59 20.06
C ARG A 237 4.82 8.63 19.00
N ILE A 238 3.78 9.22 18.42
CA ILE A 238 3.90 10.31 17.46
C ILE A 238 3.05 11.48 17.89
N SER A 239 3.64 12.65 18.00
CA SER A 239 2.93 13.89 18.25
C SER A 239 2.69 14.66 16.96
N LEU A 240 1.47 15.19 16.81
CA LEU A 240 1.08 16.02 15.67
C LEU A 240 0.01 17.02 16.08
N ARG A 241 -0.23 18.03 15.26
CA ARG A 241 -1.39 18.91 15.36
C ARG A 241 -2.16 18.89 14.04
N LEU A 242 -3.47 18.73 14.12
CA LEU A 242 -4.34 18.82 12.95
C LEU A 242 -4.72 20.28 12.71
N PRO A 243 -4.65 20.78 11.46
CA PRO A 243 -5.22 22.07 11.08
C PRO A 243 -6.70 22.16 11.45
N ALA A 244 -7.12 23.31 11.99
CA ALA A 244 -8.50 23.58 12.35
C ALA A 244 -8.79 25.09 12.17
N GLY A 245 -9.67 25.42 11.21
CA GLY A 245 -9.92 26.82 10.83
C GLY A 245 -8.62 27.51 10.38
N ASP A 246 -8.35 28.68 10.96
CA ASP A 246 -7.17 29.50 10.64
C ASP A 246 -5.90 29.11 11.42
N GLY A 247 -5.93 28.00 12.17
CA GLY A 247 -4.84 27.58 13.04
C GLY A 247 -4.73 26.07 13.22
N PHE A 248 -4.25 25.66 14.39
CA PHE A 248 -4.05 24.26 14.73
C PHE A 248 -4.88 23.88 15.96
N GLY A 249 -5.47 22.69 15.91
CA GLY A 249 -6.09 22.06 17.07
C GLY A 249 -5.08 21.66 18.15
N PRO A 250 -5.56 21.03 19.24
CA PRO A 250 -4.69 20.53 20.31
C PRO A 250 -3.70 19.49 19.77
N SER A 251 -2.56 19.36 20.47
CA SER A 251 -1.58 18.33 20.15
C SER A 251 -2.17 16.95 20.41
N LEU A 252 -2.15 16.10 19.40
CA LEU A 252 -2.47 14.67 19.52
C LEU A 252 -1.18 13.90 19.81
N MET A 253 -1.28 12.86 20.64
CA MET A 253 -0.16 11.99 20.99
C MET A 253 -0.56 10.54 20.72
N LEU A 254 -0.33 10.09 19.50
CA LEU A 254 -0.83 8.80 19.04
C LEU A 254 0.21 7.70 19.25
N THR A 255 -0.24 6.49 19.59
CA THR A 255 0.64 5.32 19.66
C THR A 255 0.60 4.56 18.34
N GLY A 256 1.77 4.24 17.79
CA GLY A 256 1.91 3.61 16.48
C GLY A 256 2.79 2.36 16.49
N ILE A 257 2.49 1.42 15.60
CA ILE A 257 3.37 0.29 15.23
C ILE A 257 3.71 0.37 13.76
N VAL A 258 4.98 0.27 13.41
CA VAL A 258 5.41 0.12 12.00
C VAL A 258 4.93 -1.23 11.45
N ARG A 259 4.15 -1.23 10.37
CA ARG A 259 3.67 -2.44 9.69
C ARG A 259 4.36 -2.72 8.36
N ASN A 260 4.87 -1.68 7.71
CA ASN A 260 5.61 -1.81 6.47
C ASN A 260 6.51 -0.60 6.24
N ALA A 261 7.47 -0.75 5.34
CA ALA A 261 8.28 0.32 4.81
C ALA A 261 8.25 0.25 3.28
N SER A 262 8.22 1.42 2.65
CA SER A 262 8.33 1.61 1.21
C SER A 262 9.33 2.72 0.95
N VAL A 263 10.22 2.54 -0.02
CA VAL A 263 11.14 3.60 -0.44
C VAL A 263 10.50 4.32 -1.61
N ARG A 264 10.38 5.65 -1.50
CA ARG A 264 9.95 6.53 -2.58
C ARG A 264 11.15 7.02 -3.40
N SER A 265 12.30 7.21 -2.76
CA SER A 265 13.61 7.53 -3.37
C SER A 265 14.75 7.15 -2.41
N ALA A 266 16.01 7.16 -2.86
CA ALA A 266 17.18 6.77 -2.05
C ALA A 266 17.26 7.45 -0.66
N GLN A 267 16.66 8.64 -0.49
CA GLN A 267 16.65 9.42 0.76
C GLN A 267 15.25 9.56 1.39
N HIS A 268 14.19 9.05 0.77
CA HIS A 268 12.83 9.16 1.29
C HIS A 268 12.20 7.79 1.48
N ARG A 269 12.19 7.36 2.75
CA ARG A 269 11.50 6.17 3.22
C ARG A 269 10.16 6.57 3.81
N VAL A 270 9.11 5.92 3.34
CA VAL A 270 7.76 6.04 3.88
C VAL A 270 7.41 4.77 4.62
N PHE A 271 7.12 4.90 5.90
CA PHE A 271 6.71 3.83 6.79
C PHE A 271 5.19 3.85 6.96
N GLY A 272 4.56 2.69 6.76
CA GLY A 272 3.15 2.49 7.07
C GLY A 272 2.99 2.12 8.54
N VAL A 273 2.26 2.94 9.28
CA VAL A 273 2.06 2.86 10.72
C VAL A 273 0.61 2.52 11.02
N GLU A 274 0.39 1.54 11.89
CA GLU A 274 -0.93 1.23 12.46
C GLU A 274 -1.10 1.95 13.80
N LEU A 275 -2.23 2.63 13.98
CA LEU A 275 -2.54 3.34 15.22
C LEU A 275 -3.20 2.41 16.24
N GLN A 276 -2.77 2.52 17.50
CA GLN A 276 -3.27 1.71 18.59
C GLN A 276 -3.80 2.58 19.73
N GLY A 277 -4.84 2.08 20.42
CA GLY A 277 -5.31 2.68 21.66
C GLY A 277 -5.87 4.10 21.53
N LEU A 278 -6.38 4.48 20.36
CA LEU A 278 -6.98 5.81 20.16
C LEU A 278 -8.12 6.05 21.15
N SER A 279 -8.03 7.13 21.92
CA SER A 279 -9.13 7.64 22.73
C SER A 279 -10.29 8.11 21.84
N ASP A 280 -11.48 8.24 22.43
CA ASP A 280 -12.65 8.74 21.69
C ASP A 280 -12.44 10.15 21.13
N GLN A 281 -11.72 11.00 21.86
CA GLN A 281 -11.39 12.37 21.44
C GLN A 281 -10.41 12.39 20.25
N GLU A 282 -9.34 11.60 20.30
CA GLU A 282 -8.38 11.47 19.20
C GLU A 282 -9.06 10.89 17.96
N ARG A 283 -9.90 9.87 18.15
CA ARG A 283 -10.68 9.26 17.08
C ARG A 283 -11.61 10.27 16.41
N ALA A 284 -12.35 11.05 17.19
CA ALA A 284 -13.25 12.08 16.67
C ALA A 284 -12.49 13.17 15.91
N SER A 285 -11.34 13.60 16.44
CA SER A 285 -10.49 14.62 15.81
C SER A 285 -9.95 14.14 14.45
N LEU A 286 -9.46 12.89 14.38
CA LEU A 286 -9.02 12.27 13.12
C LEU A 286 -10.18 12.12 12.14
N GLN A 287 -11.36 11.68 12.60
CA GLN A 287 -12.54 11.51 11.74
C GLN A 287 -12.98 12.81 11.07
N ASN A 288 -13.10 13.88 11.86
CA ASN A 288 -13.52 15.19 11.36
C ASN A 288 -12.51 15.71 10.34
N TYR A 289 -11.22 15.68 10.66
CA TYR A 289 -10.17 16.14 9.75
C TYR A 289 -10.12 15.35 8.44
N ILE A 290 -10.21 14.01 8.50
CA ILE A 290 -10.24 13.17 7.31
C ILE A 290 -11.48 13.47 6.45
N PHE A 291 -12.63 13.70 7.09
CA PHE A 291 -13.87 14.04 6.41
C PHE A 291 -13.76 15.41 5.71
N ASP A 292 -13.21 16.40 6.39
CA ASP A 292 -13.03 17.75 5.84
C ASP A 292 -12.10 17.73 4.62
N ILE A 293 -10.98 17.00 4.69
CA ILE A 293 -10.10 16.84 3.52
C ILE A 293 -10.82 16.08 2.40
N ALA A 294 -11.49 14.99 2.70
CA ALA A 294 -12.18 14.20 1.68
C ALA A 294 -13.29 14.98 0.97
N THR A 295 -13.94 15.93 1.65
CA THR A 295 -15.04 16.74 1.12
C THR A 295 -14.58 18.05 0.48
N SER A 296 -13.53 18.69 1.01
CA SER A 296 -12.91 19.89 0.41
C SER A 296 -12.17 19.61 -0.90
N LEU A 297 -11.73 18.36 -1.11
CA LEU A 297 -11.10 17.92 -2.36
C LEU A 297 -12.09 17.61 -3.51
N ASN A 298 -13.40 17.80 -3.28
CA ASN A 298 -14.45 17.76 -4.31
C ASN A 298 -14.86 19.21 -4.67
N PRO A 299 -14.23 19.88 -5.64
CA PRO A 299 -14.95 20.93 -6.34
C PRO A 299 -16.11 20.23 -7.05
N ALA A 300 -17.35 20.60 -6.71
CA ALA A 300 -18.50 20.21 -7.50
C ALA A 300 -18.21 20.56 -8.98
N PRO A 301 -18.54 19.69 -9.95
CA PRO A 301 -18.48 20.09 -11.34
C PRO A 301 -19.49 21.23 -11.54
N ASN A 302 -18.99 22.42 -11.89
CA ASN A 302 -19.78 23.40 -12.61
C ASN A 302 -20.11 22.86 -14.00
#